data_AF-A0AA95K6A5-F1
#
_entry.id   AF-A0AA95K6A5-F1
#
_cell.length_a   1.000
_cell.length_b   1.000
_cell.length_c   1.000
_cell.angle_alpha   90.00
_cell.angle_beta   90.00
_cell.angle_gamma   90.00
#
_symmetry.space_group_name_H-M   'P 1'
#
loop_
_entity.id
_entity.type
_entity.pdbx_description
1 polymer ?
#
loop_
_entity_poly.entity_id
_entity_poly.type
_entity_poly.pdbx_seq_one_letter_code
_entity_poly.pdbx_strand_id
1 'polypeptide(L)' 'MFKQLSRKGKNIYVGAALRDQLDKMVLDIGHYVGRPISVTEFVQYVIERHGEEAKKNLKSILGIEEEREKFNQKR' A
#
# COMPACT_ATOMS: atom_id res chain seq x y z
N MET A 1 -3.02 -17.24 8.05
CA MET A 1 -1.99 -16.79 9.00
C MET A 1 -1.01 -15.89 8.26
N PHE A 2 -1.25 -14.57 8.25
CA PHE A 2 -0.33 -13.60 7.63
C PHE A 2 0.46 -12.87 8.71
N LYS A 3 1.61 -13.44 9.06
CA LYS A 3 2.69 -12.70 9.74
C LYS A 3 3.72 -12.37 8.69
N GLN A 4 3.69 -11.15 8.16
CA GLN A 4 4.91 -10.57 7.61
C GLN A 4 5.17 -9.25 8.32
N LEU A 5 5.91 -9.39 9.41
CA LEU A 5 6.64 -8.34 10.13
C LEU A 5 7.28 -7.38 9.12
N SER A 6 7.54 -6.15 9.52
CA SER A 6 8.43 -5.20 8.82
C SER A 6 9.90 -5.45 9.23
N ARG A 7 10.85 -5.36 8.28
CA ARG A 7 12.32 -5.46 8.39
C ARG A 7 12.84 -4.72 7.17
N LYS A 8 13.86 -3.88 7.38
CA LYS A 8 14.57 -3.12 6.33
C LYS A 8 14.97 -4.07 5.18
N GLY A 9 14.57 -3.72 3.95
CA GLY A 9 14.81 -4.52 2.74
C GLY A 9 13.62 -5.38 2.26
N LYS A 10 12.38 -5.07 2.65
CA LYS A 10 11.20 -5.87 2.32
C LYS A 10 10.61 -5.55 0.95
N ASN A 11 10.90 -6.40 -0.02
CA ASN A 11 10.07 -6.55 -1.22
C ASN A 11 8.66 -6.93 -0.76
N ILE A 12 7.69 -6.06 -1.03
CA ILE A 12 6.28 -6.38 -0.82
C ILE A 12 5.86 -7.23 -2.01
N TYR A 13 5.45 -8.46 -1.75
CA TYR A 13 4.88 -9.29 -2.80
C TYR A 13 3.49 -8.76 -3.14
N VAL A 14 3.32 -8.37 -4.40
CA VAL A 14 2.03 -8.06 -5.00
C VAL A 14 1.64 -9.25 -5.85
N GLY A 15 0.47 -9.85 -5.59
CA GLY A 15 -0.01 -10.98 -6.36
C GLY A 15 -0.14 -10.63 -7.84
N ALA A 16 0.07 -11.63 -8.72
CA ALA A 16 0.14 -11.43 -10.17
C ALA A 16 -1.04 -10.62 -10.74
N ALA A 17 -2.27 -10.95 -10.35
CA ALA A 17 -3.46 -10.23 -10.81
C ALA A 17 -3.47 -8.74 -10.44
N LEU A 18 -3.02 -8.40 -9.22
CA LEU A 18 -2.92 -7.00 -8.78
C LEU A 18 -1.77 -6.28 -9.48
N ARG A 19 -0.68 -6.99 -9.77
CA ARG A 19 0.44 -6.44 -10.54
C ARG A 19 0.01 -6.12 -11.98
N ASP A 20 -0.72 -7.03 -12.63
CA ASP A 20 -1.23 -6.81 -13.99
C ASP A 20 -2.18 -5.62 -14.04
N GLN A 21 -3.03 -5.44 -13.03
CA GLN A 21 -3.90 -4.27 -12.93
C GLN A 21 -3.11 -2.98 -12.75
N LEU A 22 -2.09 -3.00 -11.89
CA LEU A 22 -1.21 -1.85 -11.67
C LEU A 22 -0.45 -1.46 -12.95
N ASP A 23 0.09 -2.44 -13.67
CA ASP A 23 0.82 -2.22 -14.92
C ASP A 23 -0.11 -1.59 -15.99
N LYS A 24 -1.37 -2.04 -16.10
CA LYS A 24 -2.37 -1.44 -17.01
C LYS A 24 -2.68 0.01 -16.64
N MET A 25 -2.92 0.32 -15.36
CA MET A 25 -3.18 1.70 -14.94
C MET A 25 -2.01 2.63 -15.27
N VAL A 26 -0.78 2.18 -15.04
CA VAL A 26 0.43 2.96 -15.31
C VAL A 26 0.60 3.20 -16.82
N LEU A 27 0.29 2.19 -17.65
CA LEU A 27 0.29 2.34 -19.11
C LEU A 27 -0.72 3.37 -19.59
N ASP A 28 -1.96 3.29 -19.10
CA ASP A 28 -3.04 4.23 -19.47
C ASP A 28 -2.68 5.67 -19.09
N ILE A 29 -2.13 5.86 -17.88
CA ILE A 29 -1.67 7.17 -17.41
C ILE A 29 -0.50 7.68 -18.28
N GLY A 30 0.47 6.82 -18.57
CA GLY A 30 1.61 7.19 -19.43
C GLY A 30 1.16 7.60 -20.82
N HIS A 31 0.18 6.90 -21.40
CA HIS A 31 -0.43 7.28 -22.67
C HIS A 31 -1.12 8.65 -22.58
N TYR A 32 -1.90 8.90 -21.52
CA TYR A 32 -2.58 10.18 -21.31
C TYR A 32 -1.61 11.35 -21.14
N VAL A 33 -0.52 11.17 -20.40
CA VAL A 33 0.51 12.20 -20.16
C VAL A 33 1.45 12.38 -21.38
N GLY A 34 1.44 11.42 -22.32
CA GLY A 34 2.29 11.45 -23.52
C GLY A 34 3.75 11.05 -23.26
N ARG A 35 4.03 10.37 -22.14
CA ARG A 35 5.37 9.81 -21.85
C ARG A 35 5.28 8.50 -21.06
N PRO A 36 6.25 7.58 -21.22
CA PRO A 36 6.33 6.40 -20.37
C PRO A 36 6.44 6.79 -18.89
N ILE A 37 5.63 6.14 -18.05
CA ILE A 37 5.69 6.24 -16.59
C ILE A 37 6.06 4.87 -16.04
N SER A 38 6.93 4.82 -15.05
CA SER A 38 7.25 3.57 -14.36
C SER A 38 6.27 3.30 -13.23
N VAL A 39 6.08 2.02 -12.89
CA VAL A 39 5.26 1.62 -11.74
C VAL A 39 5.77 2.27 -10.45
N THR A 40 7.10 2.33 -10.27
CA THR A 40 7.72 2.96 -9.11
C THR A 40 7.37 4.44 -9.01
N GLU A 41 7.46 5.17 -10.12
CA GLU A 41 7.12 6.60 -10.18
C GLU A 41 5.65 6.84 -9.80
N PHE A 42 4.74 6.02 -10.36
CA PHE A 42 3.32 6.09 -10.03
C PHE A 42 3.06 5.79 -8.55
N VAL A 43 3.63 4.71 -8.01
CA VAL A 43 3.45 4.35 -6.60
C VAL A 43 4.01 5.43 -5.68
N GLN A 44 5.18 6.00 -6.01
CA GLN A 44 5.76 7.10 -5.23
C GLN A 44 4.82 8.31 -5.21
N TYR A 45 4.29 8.72 -6.37
CA TYR A 45 3.33 9.82 -6.46
C TYR A 45 2.09 9.57 -5.58
N VAL A 46 1.51 8.37 -5.63
CA VAL A 46 0.34 8.01 -4.82
C VAL A 46 0.65 8.08 -3.33
N ILE A 47 1.82 7.59 -2.91
CA ILE A 47 2.25 7.65 -1.50
C ILE A 47 2.43 9.10 -1.05
N GLU A 48 3.08 9.94 -1.84
CA GLU A 48 3.32 11.34 -1.50
C GLU A 48 2.02 12.14 -1.39
N ARG A 49 1.03 11.86 -2.25
CA ARG A 49 -0.24 12.60 -2.28
C ARG A 49 -1.30 12.08 -1.31
N HIS A 50 -1.37 10.77 -1.11
CA HIS A 50 -2.46 10.12 -0.39
C HIS A 50 -2.01 9.21 0.75
N GLY A 51 -0.70 9.06 0.99
CA GLY A 51 -0.16 8.11 1.96
C GLY A 51 -0.60 8.36 3.40
N GLU A 52 -0.63 9.61 3.86
CA GLU A 52 -1.07 9.92 5.22
C GLU A 52 -2.57 9.68 5.42
N GLU A 53 -3.40 9.98 4.41
CA GLU A 53 -4.83 9.67 4.44
C GLU A 53 -5.06 8.15 4.48
N ALA A 54 -4.40 7.41 3.58
CA ALA A 54 -4.48 5.95 3.53
C ALA A 54 -4.06 5.32 4.87
N LYS A 55 -2.98 5.82 5.48
CA LYS A 55 -2.52 5.39 6.80
C LYS A 55 -3.55 5.67 7.89
N LYS A 56 -4.20 6.84 7.91
CA LYS A 56 -5.25 7.16 8.88
C LYS A 56 -6.46 6.23 8.71
N ASN A 57 -6.88 5.99 7.48
CA ASN A 57 -7.99 5.10 7.16
C ASN A 57 -7.67 3.65 7.58
N LEU A 58 -6.45 3.18 7.31
CA LEU A 58 -6.00 1.86 7.76
C LEU A 58 -5.98 1.75 9.28
N LYS A 59 -5.50 2.76 10.00
CA LYS A 59 -5.55 2.78 11.48
C LYS A 59 -6.98 2.72 12.01
N SER A 60 -7.92 3.41 11.36
CA SER A 60 -9.35 3.37 11.71
C SER A 60 -9.95 1.97 11.52
N ILE A 61 -9.71 1.35 10.36
CA ILE A 61 -10.22 0.02 10.03
C ILE A 61 -9.62 -1.07 10.92
N LEU A 62 -8.33 -0.96 11.21
CA LEU A 62 -7.56 -2.01 11.89
C LEU A 62 -7.57 -1.90 13.42
N GLY A 63 -8.23 -0.86 13.97
CA GLY A 63 -8.25 -0.53 15.39
C GLY A 63 -6.92 0.06 15.85
N ILE A 64 -6.98 1.21 16.54
CA ILE A 64 -5.82 1.92 17.09
C ILE A 64 -5.18 1.06 18.18
N GLU A 65 -3.86 1.16 18.36
CA GLU A 65 -3.03 0.33 19.25
C GLU A 65 -3.61 0.14 20.67
N GLU A 66 -4.32 1.14 21.20
CA GLU A 66 -4.96 1.13 22.52
C GLU A 66 -6.06 0.05 22.68
N GLU A 67 -6.79 -0.30 21.61
CA GLU A 67 -7.78 -1.39 21.64
C GLU A 67 -7.13 -2.78 21.50
N ARG A 68 -5.99 -2.85 20.78
CA ARG A 68 -5.22 -4.09 20.62
C ARG A 68 -4.50 -4.49 21.91
N GLU A 69 -4.00 -3.52 22.69
CA GLU A 69 -3.39 -3.79 24.00
C GLU A 69 -4.42 -4.31 25.03
N LYS A 70 -5.63 -3.73 25.05
CA LYS A 70 -6.72 -4.22 25.92
C LYS A 70 -7.18 -5.64 25.57
N PHE A 71 -7.14 -6.02 24.29
CA PHE A 71 -7.50 -7.37 23.86
C PHE A 71 -6.47 -8.43 24.30
N ASN A 72 -5.18 -8.08 24.39
CA ASN A 72 -4.13 -8.98 24.85
C ASN A 72 -4.06 -9.14 26.38
N GLN A 73 -4.56 -8.18 27.17
CA GLN A 73 -4.63 -8.31 28.63
C GLN A 73 -5.83 -9.14 29.12
N LYS A 74 -6.80 -9.44 28.26
CA LYS A 74 -8.01 -10.24 28.57
C LYS A 74 -7.89 -11.73 28.18
N ARG A 75 -6.72 -12.18 27.74
CA ARG A 75 -6.43 -13.59 27.45
C ARG A 75 -5.50 -14.20 28.49
#